data_AF-A0A1V5M2G2-F1
#
_entry.id   AF-A0A1V5M2G2-F1
#
_cell.length_a   1.000
_cell.length_b   1.000
_cell.length_c   1.000
_cell.angle_alpha   90.00
_cell.angle_beta   90.00
_cell.angle_gamma   90.00
#
_symmetry.space_group_name_H-M   'P 1'
#
loop_
_entity.id
_entity.type
_entity.pdbx_description
1 polymer ?
#
loop_
_entity_poly.entity_id
_entity_poly.type
_entity_poly.pdbx_seq_one_letter_code
_entity_poly.pdbx_strand_id
1 'polypeptide(L)'
;MNDILGIGLKYPFQFHKQYGGAAISTATSQEQEHIHESIRQILGTRRGERFLRPEFGCRLHELLFEGNIGHVMRTCRQASARTISIG
;
A
#
# COMPACT_ATOMS: atom_id res chain seq x y z
N MET A 1 6.69 -14.07 -22.01
CA MET A 1 5.39 -13.71 -21.40
C MET A 1 5.52 -14.00 -19.92
N ASN A 2 5.57 -12.98 -19.06
CA ASN A 2 5.20 -13.02 -17.62
C ASN A 2 5.69 -11.74 -16.94
N ASP A 3 5.15 -10.59 -17.35
CA ASP A 3 5.32 -9.34 -16.61
C ASP A 3 3.95 -8.69 -16.38
N ILE A 4 3.13 -9.35 -15.57
CA ILE A 4 1.76 -8.95 -15.22
C ILE A 4 1.77 -7.97 -14.03
N LEU A 5 2.87 -7.94 -13.27
CA LEU A 5 2.95 -7.27 -11.98
C LEU A 5 3.22 -5.76 -12.10
N GLY A 6 3.62 -5.30 -13.29
CA GLY A 6 3.60 -3.89 -13.66
C GLY A 6 4.81 -3.08 -13.18
N ILE A 7 4.93 -1.89 -13.76
CA ILE A 7 5.98 -0.90 -13.50
C ILE A 7 5.34 0.43 -13.15
N GLY A 8 6.03 1.25 -12.35
CA GLY A 8 5.46 2.48 -11.83
C GLY A 8 6.42 3.26 -10.93
N LEU A 9 5.94 4.38 -10.39
CA LEU A 9 6.76 5.24 -9.54
C LEU A 9 7.15 4.56 -8.22
N LYS A 10 8.41 4.75 -7.81
CA LYS A 10 8.91 4.27 -6.54
C LYS A 10 8.21 4.95 -5.36
N TYR A 11 7.94 4.20 -4.31
CA TYR A 11 7.41 4.72 -3.05
C TYR A 11 8.33 4.37 -1.85
N PRO A 12 8.73 5.33 -1.00
CA PRO A 12 8.43 6.76 -1.06
C PRO A 12 8.98 7.42 -2.34
N PHE A 13 8.33 8.50 -2.79
CA PHE A 13 8.71 9.17 -4.03
C PHE A 13 10.15 9.70 -3.95
N GLN A 14 10.96 9.33 -4.94
CA GLN A 14 12.39 9.64 -4.99
C GLN A 14 12.79 10.07 -6.40
N PHE A 15 13.88 10.83 -6.51
CA PHE A 15 14.50 11.18 -7.78
C PHE A 15 15.81 10.42 -7.97
N HIS A 16 16.09 10.03 -9.21
CA HIS A 16 17.35 9.43 -9.59
C HIS A 16 18.46 10.48 -9.56
N LYS A 17 19.41 10.32 -8.63
CA LYS A 17 20.47 11.30 -8.36
C LYS A 17 21.34 11.65 -9.58
N GLN A 18 21.48 10.73 -10.54
CA GLN A 18 22.39 10.88 -11.68
C GLN A 18 21.74 11.52 -12.92
N TYR A 19 20.43 11.32 -13.14
CA TYR A 19 19.77 11.66 -14.42
C TYR A 19 18.56 12.60 -14.24
N GLY A 20 18.19 12.95 -13.00
CA GLY A 20 17.12 13.92 -12.72
C GLY A 20 15.68 13.43 -12.93
N GLY A 21 15.47 12.15 -13.25
CA GLY A 21 14.14 11.55 -13.41
C GLY A 21 13.53 11.01 -12.12
N ALA A 22 12.21 10.78 -12.09
CA ALA A 22 11.57 10.08 -10.99
C ALA A 22 12.07 8.62 -10.90
N ALA A 23 12.29 8.12 -9.69
CA ALA A 23 12.64 6.73 -9.47
C ALA A 23 11.44 5.83 -9.82
N ILE A 24 11.74 4.73 -10.52
CA ILE A 24 10.77 3.72 -10.92
C ILE A 24 11.05 2.49 -10.05
N SER A 25 10.01 1.87 -9.52
CA SER A 25 10.11 0.48 -9.06
C SER A 25 9.44 -0.42 -10.09
N THR A 26 9.77 -1.71 -10.02
CA THR A 26 9.26 -2.74 -10.92
C THR A 26 8.83 -3.93 -10.09
N ALA A 27 7.75 -4.59 -10.48
CA ALA A 27 7.43 -5.90 -9.94
C ALA A 27 7.51 -6.91 -11.08
N THR A 28 8.35 -7.91 -10.90
CA THR A 28 8.54 -9.04 -11.81
C THR A 28 8.30 -10.33 -11.03
N SER A 29 8.33 -11.48 -11.71
CA SER A 29 8.17 -12.78 -11.03
C SER A 29 9.27 -13.06 -9.98
N GLN A 30 10.40 -12.37 -10.06
CA GLN A 30 11.54 -12.51 -9.14
C GLN A 30 11.63 -11.35 -8.13
N GLU A 31 11.13 -10.17 -8.49
CA GLU A 31 11.24 -8.95 -7.68
C GLU A 31 9.85 -8.40 -7.34
N GLN A 32 9.52 -8.27 -6.05
CA GLN A 32 8.19 -7.84 -5.59
C GLN A 32 8.19 -6.43 -4.98
N GLU A 33 9.19 -5.61 -5.28
CA GLU A 33 9.38 -4.31 -4.62
C GLU A 33 8.16 -3.39 -4.84
N HIS A 34 7.63 -3.34 -6.06
CA HIS A 34 6.43 -2.54 -6.37
C HIS A 34 5.18 -2.98 -5.60
N ILE A 35 5.02 -4.28 -5.39
CA ILE A 35 3.88 -4.85 -4.67
C ILE A 35 3.96 -4.42 -3.20
N HIS A 36 5.14 -4.52 -2.58
CA HIS A 36 5.36 -4.09 -1.20
C HIS A 36 5.14 -2.58 -1.03
N GLU A 37 5.62 -1.79 -1.99
CA GLU A 37 5.41 -0.34 -2.04
C GLU A 37 3.92 0.01 -2.15
N SER A 38 3.17 -0.70 -3.01
CA SER A 38 1.72 -0.53 -3.16
C SER A 38 0.95 -0.90 -1.89
N ILE A 39 1.30 -2.02 -1.25
CA ILE A 39 0.70 -2.43 0.04
C ILE A 39 0.96 -1.36 1.10
N ARG A 40 2.18 -0.80 1.18
CA ARG A 40 2.49 0.28 2.13
C ARG A 40 1.63 1.52 1.88
N GLN A 41 1.41 1.91 0.62
CA GLN A 41 0.52 3.02 0.30
C GLN A 41 -0.92 2.75 0.78
N ILE A 42 -1.44 1.55 0.53
CA ILE A 42 -2.80 1.17 0.92
C ILE A 42 -2.98 1.18 2.44
N LEU A 43 -2.02 0.61 3.19
CA LEU A 43 -2.10 0.53 4.65
C LEU A 43 -1.82 1.87 5.34
N GLY A 44 -0.98 2.71 4.74
CA GLY A 44 -0.59 4.02 5.27
C GLY A 44 -1.59 5.15 4.99
N THR A 45 -2.44 5.01 3.97
CA THR A 45 -3.47 6.01 3.61
C THR A 45 -4.77 5.76 4.37
N ARG A 46 -5.36 6.81 4.96
CA ARG A 46 -6.67 6.73 5.60
C ARG A 46 -7.78 6.72 4.54
N ARG A 47 -8.86 5.98 4.80
CA ARG A 47 -10.04 6.06 3.92
C ARG A 47 -10.60 7.49 3.91
N GLY A 48 -10.95 7.99 2.74
CA GLY A 48 -11.40 9.37 2.52
C GLY A 48 -10.28 10.39 2.30
N GLU A 49 -9.01 10.04 2.49
CA GLU A 49 -7.88 10.96 2.29
C GLU A 49 -7.69 11.33 0.81
N ARG A 50 -7.97 10.38 -0.09
CA ARG A 50 -7.92 10.61 -1.54
C ARG A 50 -9.27 11.11 -2.04
N PHE A 51 -9.36 12.41 -2.36
CA PHE A 51 -10.59 13.06 -2.80
C PHE A 51 -11.30 12.32 -3.96
N LEU A 52 -10.57 11.94 -5.01
CA LEU A 52 -11.12 11.23 -6.17
C LEU A 52 -11.32 9.72 -5.95
N ARG A 53 -10.85 9.18 -4.81
CA ARG A 53 -10.90 7.75 -4.48
C ARG A 53 -11.15 7.58 -2.97
N PRO A 54 -12.34 7.94 -2.46
CA PRO A 54 -12.62 7.93 -1.03
C PRO A 54 -12.51 6.52 -0.40
N GLU A 55 -12.78 5.47 -1.18
CA GLU A 55 -12.67 4.07 -0.71
C GLU A 55 -11.22 3.56 -0.63
N PHE A 56 -10.25 4.27 -1.20
CA PHE A 56 -8.85 3.88 -1.13
C PHE A 56 -8.29 4.08 0.28
N GLY A 57 -7.61 3.06 0.81
CA GLY A 57 -6.94 3.11 2.12
C GLY A 57 -7.48 2.09 3.12
N CYS A 58 -6.87 2.08 4.31
CA CYS A 58 -7.23 1.15 5.38
C CYS A 58 -7.60 1.88 6.68
N ARG A 59 -8.49 1.27 7.45
CA ARG A 59 -8.97 1.80 8.75
C ARG A 59 -8.10 1.39 9.93
N LEU A 60 -6.83 1.05 9.68
CA LEU A 60 -5.86 0.72 10.73
C LEU A 60 -5.70 1.85 11.77
N HIS A 61 -5.87 3.10 11.34
CA HIS A 61 -5.77 4.26 12.22
C HIS A 61 -6.82 4.28 13.34
N GLU A 62 -7.96 3.59 13.17
CA GLU A 62 -9.03 3.50 14.18
C GLU A 62 -8.61 2.60 15.35
N LEU A 63 -7.70 1.67 15.11
CA LEU A 63 -7.26 0.66 16.08
C LEU A 63 -6.04 1.09 16.90
N LEU A 64 -5.43 2.25 16.62
CA LEU A 64 -4.16 2.69 17.24
C LEU A 64 -4.22 2.83 18.76
N PHE A 65 -5.40 3.12 19.31
CA PHE A 65 -5.60 3.33 20.74
C PHE A 65 -6.49 2.24 21.37
N GLU A 66 -6.92 1.24 20.60
CA GLU A 66 -7.55 0.07 21.18
C GLU A 66 -6.48 -0.74 21.92
N GLY A 67 -6.76 -1.16 23.16
CA GLY A 67 -5.82 -2.00 23.91
C GLY A 67 -5.54 -3.29 23.14
N ASN A 68 -4.28 -3.76 23.11
CA ASN A 68 -3.86 -4.94 22.34
C ASN A 68 -4.44 -6.25 22.92
N ILE A 69 -5.75 -6.41 22.83
CA ILE A 69 -6.52 -7.60 23.17
C ILE A 69 -6.80 -8.39 21.89
N GLY A 70 -6.99 -9.70 21.99
CA GLY A 70 -7.16 -10.58 20.83
C GLY A 70 -8.28 -10.18 19.85
N HIS A 71 -9.26 -9.38 20.30
CA HIS A 71 -10.29 -8.79 19.45
C HIS A 71 -9.72 -7.79 18.43
N VAL A 72 -8.82 -6.90 18.85
CA VAL A 72 -8.19 -5.86 17.99
C VAL A 72 -7.38 -6.51 16.88
N MET A 73 -6.63 -7.57 17.20
CA MET A 73 -5.84 -8.31 16.20
C MET A 73 -6.72 -8.98 15.15
N ARG A 74 -7.91 -9.47 15.54
CA ARG A 74 -8.90 -10.00 14.59
C ARG A 74 -9.46 -8.90 13.69
N THR A 75 -9.83 -7.76 14.27
CA THR A 75 -10.36 -6.61 13.54
C THR A 75 -9.33 -6.03 12.57
N CYS A 76 -8.08 -5.91 13.00
CA CYS A 76 -6.95 -5.49 12.16
C CYS A 76 -6.78 -6.40 10.95
N ARG A 77 -6.78 -7.73 11.16
CA ARG A 77 -6.68 -8.71 10.06
C ARG A 77 -7.85 -8.59 9.08
N GLN A 78 -9.06 -8.39 9.58
CA GLN A 78 -10.25 -8.19 8.73
C GLN A 78 -10.19 -6.86 7.96
N ALA A 79 -9.73 -5.78 8.58
CA ALA A 79 -9.61 -4.47 7.94
C ALA A 79 -8.60 -4.51 6.78
N SER A 80 -7.43 -5.11 7.00
CA SER A 80 -6.40 -5.26 5.96
C SER A 80 -6.87 -6.18 4.82
N ALA A 81 -7.47 -7.33 5.14
CA ALA A 81 -7.93 -8.29 4.12
C ALA A 81 -9.07 -7.72 3.26
N ARG A 82 -10.02 -7.00 3.85
CA ARG A 82 -11.12 -6.35 3.12
C ARG A 82 -10.62 -5.26 2.19
N THR A 83 -9.67 -4.43 2.63
CA THR A 83 -9.12 -3.37 1.76
C THR A 83 -8.36 -3.95 0.57
N ILE A 84 -7.52 -4.97 0.78
CA ILE A 84 -6.72 -5.57 -0.31
C ILE A 84 -7.62 -6.29 -1.33
N SER A 85 -8.74 -6.87 -0.89
CA SER A 85 -9.69 -7.57 -1.77
C SER A 85 -10.54 -6.66 -2.67
N ILE A 86 -10.59 -5.34 -2.41
CA ILE A 86 -11.47 -4.39 -3.12
C ILE A 86 -10.68 -3.56 -4.15
N GLY A 87 -9.35 -3.58 -4.11
CA GLY A 87 -8.47 -2.93 -5.08
C GLY A 87 -8.14 -3.82 -6.26
#